data_AF-A0A7K8GTY9-F1
#
_entry.id   AF-A0A7K8GTY9-F1
#
_cell.length_a   1.000
_cell.length_b   1.000
_cell.length_c   1.000
_cell.angle_alpha   90.00
_cell.angle_beta   90.00
_cell.angle_gamma   90.00
#
_symmetry.space_group_name_H-M   'P 1'
#
loop_
_entity.id
_entity.type
_entity.pdbx_description
1 polymer ?
#
loop_
_entity_poly.entity_id
_entity_poly.type
_entity_poly.pdbx_seq_one_letter_code
_entity_poly.pdbx_strand_id
1 'polypeptide(L)'
;QGQEKLSCNPKKENGTHVVLCELGNPMKAGARITVVMELSVSGLEDMGESITFHLQLRSKNSPSPSKAAVTVTVPVEAEAEMELRGNSLPATTVLPASWHWVEGSLRLEDHGVKVEHVYELHNKGPSTVSGVTLRLAVPHLLGGHVLLYLLELGTEGGMNCSRHPALNPAQV
;
A
#
# COMPACT_ATOMS: atom_id res chain seq x y z
N GLN A 1 32.11 10.32 -23.03
CA GLN A 1 32.09 11.79 -22.84
C GLN A 1 31.85 12.03 -21.37
N GLY A 2 32.77 12.70 -20.68
CA GLY A 2 32.68 12.90 -19.23
C GLY A 2 31.54 13.85 -18.89
N GLN A 3 30.60 13.39 -18.06
CA GLN A 3 29.56 14.25 -17.51
C GLN A 3 30.21 15.08 -16.39
N GLU A 4 30.52 16.34 -16.66
CA GLU A 4 31.03 17.25 -15.63
C GLU A 4 29.96 17.43 -14.55
N LYS A 5 30.30 17.08 -13.31
CA LYS A 5 29.40 17.24 -12.17
C LYS A 5 29.30 18.72 -11.83
N LEU A 6 28.10 19.27 -11.97
CA LEU A 6 27.77 20.62 -11.52
C LEU A 6 27.83 20.73 -10.00
N SER A 7 28.34 21.86 -9.51
CA SER A 7 28.31 22.21 -8.09
C SER A 7 26.90 22.68 -7.73
N CYS A 8 26.13 21.82 -7.08
CA CYS A 8 24.76 22.09 -6.66
C CYS A 8 24.64 21.96 -5.13
N ASN A 9 24.09 22.99 -4.49
CA ASN A 9 23.94 23.04 -3.03
C ASN A 9 22.48 23.23 -2.65
N PRO A 10 21.88 22.34 -1.84
CA PRO A 10 20.56 22.53 -1.30
C PRO A 10 20.58 23.63 -0.23
N LYS A 11 19.57 24.50 -0.26
CA LYS A 11 19.38 25.60 0.67
C LYS A 11 17.91 25.65 1.07
N LYS A 12 17.63 25.88 2.35
CA LYS A 12 16.29 26.22 2.82
C LYS A 12 16.18 27.73 2.93
N GLU A 13 15.29 28.33 2.16
CA GLU A 13 15.09 29.79 2.12
C GLU A 13 13.60 30.08 2.28
N ASN A 14 13.23 30.87 3.29
CA ASN A 14 11.85 31.27 3.57
C ASN A 14 10.86 30.08 3.66
N GLY A 15 11.30 28.96 4.24
CA GLY A 15 10.49 27.74 4.37
C GLY A 15 10.45 26.86 3.12
N THR A 16 10.96 27.34 1.98
CA THR A 16 11.06 26.58 0.73
C THR A 16 12.41 25.90 0.59
N HIS A 17 12.44 24.68 0.05
CA HIS A 17 13.67 23.98 -0.32
C HIS A 17 14.05 24.39 -1.74
N VAL A 18 15.27 24.90 -1.89
CA VAL A 18 15.82 25.38 -3.17
C VAL A 18 17.15 24.69 -3.41
N VAL A 19 17.41 24.25 -4.64
CA VAL A 19 18.73 23.75 -5.05
C VAL A 19 19.39 24.80 -5.92
N LEU A 20 20.57 25.27 -5.53
CA LEU A 20 21.34 26.27 -6.27
C LEU A 20 22.51 25.59 -6.97
N CYS A 21 22.52 25.62 -8.29
CA CYS A 21 23.61 25.08 -9.12
C CYS A 21 24.43 26.19 -9.76
N GLU A 22 25.76 26.09 -9.67
CA GLU A 22 26.69 27.04 -10.27
C GLU A 22 26.95 26.69 -11.73
N LEU A 23 26.48 27.53 -12.65
CA LEU A 23 26.62 27.32 -14.11
C LEU A 23 27.89 27.92 -14.71
N GLY A 24 28.70 28.61 -13.91
CA GLY A 24 29.96 29.25 -14.31
C GLY A 24 30.06 30.71 -13.88
N ASN A 25 31.28 31.16 -13.58
CA ASN A 25 31.57 32.53 -13.16
C ASN A 25 32.76 33.12 -13.95
N PRO A 26 32.54 33.81 -15.08
CA PRO A 26 31.25 34.01 -15.75
C PRO A 26 30.86 32.83 -16.65
N MET A 27 29.56 32.63 -16.86
CA MET A 27 29.06 31.79 -17.95
C MET A 27 29.31 32.51 -19.29
N LYS A 28 30.09 31.89 -20.19
CA LYS A 28 30.51 32.52 -21.46
C LYS A 28 29.31 32.73 -22.41
N ALA A 29 29.39 33.77 -23.24
CA ALA A 29 28.39 34.02 -24.28
C ALA A 29 28.27 32.83 -25.24
N GLY A 30 27.04 32.45 -25.58
CA GLY A 30 26.75 31.30 -26.45
C GLY A 30 26.90 29.92 -25.79
N ALA A 31 27.27 29.85 -24.50
CA ALA A 31 27.34 28.58 -23.78
C ALA A 31 25.96 27.92 -23.67
N ARG A 32 25.91 26.61 -23.94
CA ARG A 32 24.74 25.76 -23.76
C ARG A 32 25.09 24.66 -22.78
N ILE A 33 24.37 24.63 -21.66
CA ILE A 33 24.58 23.66 -20.58
C ILE A 33 23.29 22.86 -20.43
N THR A 34 23.40 21.54 -20.50
CA THR A 34 22.29 20.63 -20.19
C THR A 34 22.50 20.11 -18.78
N VAL A 35 21.52 20.34 -17.91
CA VAL A 35 21.54 19.88 -16.52
C VAL A 35 20.51 18.77 -16.38
N VAL A 36 20.95 17.61 -15.88
CA VAL A 36 20.06 16.53 -15.46
C VAL A 36 20.10 16.50 -13.94
N MET A 37 18.92 16.67 -13.33
CA MET A 37 18.77 16.68 -11.88
C MET A 37 17.86 15.53 -11.47
N GLU A 38 18.36 14.66 -10.61
CA GLU A 38 17.58 13.58 -10.00
C GLU A 38 17.03 14.07 -8.65
N LEU A 39 15.73 13.91 -8.46
CA LEU A 39 15.02 14.32 -7.25
C LEU A 39 14.24 13.13 -6.71
N SER A 40 14.41 12.84 -5.43
CA SER A 40 13.55 11.92 -4.70
C SER A 40 12.55 12.74 -3.89
N VAL A 41 11.27 12.55 -4.16
CA VAL A 41 10.18 13.17 -3.40
C VAL A 41 9.52 12.10 -2.55
N SER A 42 9.31 12.40 -1.27
CA SER A 42 8.66 11.52 -0.30
C SER A 42 7.53 12.26 0.41
N GLY A 43 6.57 11.51 0.97
CA GLY A 43 5.46 12.11 1.73
C GLY A 43 4.43 12.80 0.84
N LEU A 44 4.01 12.12 -0.25
CA LEU A 44 3.04 12.64 -1.21
C LEU A 44 1.59 12.67 -0.67
N GLU A 45 1.34 12.10 0.52
CA GLU A 45 -0.01 11.93 1.09
C GLU A 45 -0.80 13.24 1.18
N ASP A 46 -0.12 14.36 1.46
CA ASP A 46 -0.74 15.68 1.62
C ASP A 46 -0.42 16.65 0.45
N MET A 47 0.24 16.19 -0.62
CA MET A 47 0.72 17.07 -1.70
C MET A 47 -0.36 17.43 -2.74
N GLY A 48 -1.56 16.85 -2.63
CA GLY A 48 -2.64 17.06 -3.59
C GLY A 48 -2.39 16.39 -4.94
N GLU A 49 -2.96 16.94 -6.01
CA GLU A 49 -2.97 16.31 -7.35
C GLU A 49 -1.66 16.49 -8.13
N SER A 50 -0.78 17.41 -7.73
CA SER A 50 0.45 17.69 -8.47
C SER A 50 1.53 18.40 -7.65
N ILE A 51 2.78 18.22 -8.09
CA ILE A 51 3.96 18.89 -7.56
C ILE A 51 4.43 19.92 -8.58
N THR A 52 4.70 21.16 -8.13
CA THR A 52 5.22 22.21 -9.02
C THR A 52 6.66 22.55 -8.67
N PHE A 53 7.55 22.43 -9.65
CA PHE A 53 8.94 22.84 -9.57
C PHE A 53 9.15 24.17 -10.30
N HIS A 54 9.76 25.13 -9.61
CA HIS A 54 10.14 26.42 -10.18
C HIS A 54 11.63 26.44 -10.49
N LEU A 55 11.99 26.60 -11.76
CA LEU A 55 13.36 26.71 -12.24
C LEU A 55 13.62 28.15 -12.66
N GLN A 56 14.74 28.73 -12.22
CA GLN A 56 15.12 30.10 -12.58
C GLN A 56 16.62 30.21 -12.82
N LEU A 57 17.01 30.83 -13.92
CA LEU A 57 18.38 31.27 -14.13
C LEU A 57 18.60 32.64 -13.50
N ARG A 58 19.67 32.77 -12.70
CA ARG A 58 20.05 34.01 -12.03
C ARG A 58 21.48 34.38 -12.35
N SER A 59 21.73 35.67 -12.59
CA SER A 59 23.07 36.24 -12.71
C SER A 59 23.19 37.50 -11.86
N LYS A 60 24.41 37.86 -11.46
CA LYS A 60 24.69 39.09 -10.72
C LYS A 60 24.84 40.33 -11.64
N ASN A 61 24.56 40.20 -12.94
CA ASN A 61 24.64 41.31 -13.87
C ASN A 61 23.54 42.33 -13.59
N SER A 62 23.82 43.61 -13.88
CA SER A 62 22.84 44.69 -13.86
C SER A 62 22.62 45.21 -15.28
N PRO A 63 21.37 45.25 -15.79
CA PRO A 63 20.14 44.81 -15.14
C PRO A 63 20.05 43.27 -15.05
N SER A 64 19.38 42.77 -14.01
CA SER A 64 19.22 41.32 -13.84
C SER A 64 18.29 40.76 -14.93
N PRO A 65 18.65 39.64 -15.58
CA PRO A 65 17.77 38.98 -16.52
C PRO A 65 16.61 38.33 -15.76
N SER A 66 15.49 39.04 -15.61
CA SER A 66 14.32 38.59 -14.85
C SER A 66 13.45 37.53 -15.57
N LYS A 67 13.76 37.19 -16.82
CA LYS A 67 12.81 36.52 -17.74
C LYS A 67 13.01 35.02 -17.95
N ALA A 68 14.00 34.37 -17.32
CA ALA A 68 14.29 32.95 -17.51
C ALA A 68 13.76 32.09 -16.34
N ALA A 69 12.46 32.19 -16.07
CA ALA A 69 11.77 31.31 -15.11
C ALA A 69 10.86 30.33 -15.86
N VAL A 70 10.90 29.06 -15.47
CA VAL A 70 10.09 27.98 -16.03
C VAL A 70 9.48 27.20 -14.89
N THR A 71 8.22 26.80 -15.05
CA THR A 71 7.51 25.92 -14.12
C THR A 71 7.30 24.55 -14.74
N VAL A 72 7.56 23.51 -13.96
CA VAL A 72 7.28 22.12 -14.35
C VAL A 72 6.32 21.56 -13.33
N THR A 73 5.15 21.13 -13.78
CA THR A 73 4.13 20.51 -12.94
C THR A 73 4.09 19.02 -13.24
N VAL A 74 4.21 18.20 -12.19
CA VAL A 74 4.22 16.74 -12.28
C VAL A 74 2.98 16.23 -11.53
N PRO A 75 2.09 15.46 -12.17
CA PRO A 75 0.92 14.90 -11.50
C PRO A 75 1.34 13.90 -10.42
N VAL A 76 0.54 13.81 -9.36
CA VAL A 76 0.66 12.81 -8.30
C VAL A 76 -0.50 11.84 -8.46
N GLU A 77 -0.17 10.55 -8.57
CA GLU A 77 -1.16 9.47 -8.67
C GLU A 77 -1.01 8.54 -7.46
N ALA A 78 -2.16 8.08 -6.95
CA ALA A 78 -2.19 7.09 -5.89
C ALA A 78 -2.25 5.69 -6.52
N GLU A 79 -1.37 4.80 -6.05
CA GLU A 79 -1.29 3.41 -6.49
C GLU A 79 -1.32 2.50 -5.27
N ALA A 80 -2.24 1.54 -5.26
CA ALA A 80 -2.35 0.53 -4.23
C ALA A 80 -2.48 -0.86 -4.88
N GLU A 81 -1.81 -1.85 -4.29
CA GLU A 81 -1.83 -3.23 -4.76
C GLU A 81 -2.28 -4.12 -3.60
N MET A 82 -3.54 -4.55 -3.66
CA MET A 82 -4.13 -5.39 -2.62
C MET A 82 -3.98 -6.86 -2.95
N GLU A 83 -3.48 -7.63 -1.99
CA GLU A 83 -3.32 -9.07 -2.10
C GLU A 83 -4.12 -9.78 -1.01
N LEU A 84 -4.97 -10.74 -1.42
CA LEU A 84 -5.66 -11.63 -0.51
C LEU A 84 -4.98 -13.00 -0.53
N ARG A 85 -4.52 -13.45 0.64
CA ARG A 85 -3.97 -14.79 0.85
C ARG A 85 -4.91 -15.58 1.75
N GLY A 86 -4.93 -16.90 1.57
CA GLY A 86 -5.74 -17.80 2.36
C GLY A 86 -5.06 -19.14 2.56
N ASN A 87 -5.23 -19.74 3.73
CA ASN A 87 -4.78 -21.10 4.01
C ASN A 87 -5.77 -21.86 4.89
N SER A 88 -5.73 -23.19 4.82
CA SER A 88 -6.54 -24.08 5.65
C SER A 88 -5.65 -24.94 6.54
N LEU A 89 -6.03 -25.07 7.81
CA LEU A 89 -5.29 -25.82 8.81
C LEU A 89 -6.23 -26.85 9.45
N PRO A 90 -6.04 -28.16 9.17
CA PRO A 90 -5.08 -28.73 8.23
C PRO A 90 -5.47 -28.49 6.75
N ALA A 91 -4.49 -28.55 5.84
CA ALA A 91 -4.73 -28.39 4.40
C ALA A 91 -5.47 -29.59 3.79
N THR A 92 -5.26 -30.77 4.35
CA THR A 92 -5.97 -32.00 4.01
C THR A 92 -6.24 -32.79 5.27
N THR A 93 -7.34 -33.52 5.31
CA THR A 93 -7.67 -34.40 6.42
C THR A 93 -8.22 -35.72 5.89
N VAL A 94 -7.93 -36.80 6.62
CA VAL A 94 -8.47 -38.13 6.33
C VAL A 94 -9.61 -38.37 7.33
N LEU A 95 -10.80 -38.57 6.79
CA LEU A 95 -11.97 -38.89 7.61
C LEU A 95 -12.04 -40.41 7.85
N PRO A 96 -12.43 -40.86 9.06
CA PRO A 96 -12.70 -42.26 9.31
C PRO A 96 -13.90 -42.73 8.49
N ALA A 97 -13.93 -44.02 8.14
CA ALA A 97 -15.05 -44.62 7.41
C ALA A 97 -16.39 -44.54 8.17
N SER A 98 -16.34 -44.41 9.50
CA SER A 98 -17.50 -44.21 10.37
C SER A 98 -17.12 -43.28 11.52
N TRP A 99 -17.94 -42.24 11.75
CA TRP A 99 -17.83 -41.37 12.92
C TRP A 99 -18.85 -41.79 13.98
N HIS A 100 -18.40 -42.10 15.20
CA HIS A 100 -19.29 -42.47 16.30
C HIS A 100 -19.64 -41.20 17.07
N TRP A 101 -20.83 -40.64 16.81
CA TRP A 101 -21.32 -39.48 17.53
C TRP A 101 -21.54 -39.81 19.00
N VAL A 102 -20.98 -39.00 19.89
CA VAL A 102 -21.25 -39.07 21.32
C VAL A 102 -22.37 -38.07 21.63
N GLU A 103 -23.57 -38.59 21.85
CA GLU A 103 -24.75 -37.77 22.12
C GLU A 103 -24.53 -36.90 23.37
N GLY A 104 -24.76 -35.59 23.24
CA GLY A 104 -24.61 -34.62 24.33
C GLY A 104 -23.15 -34.24 24.68
N SER A 105 -22.15 -34.69 23.93
CA SER A 105 -20.77 -34.25 24.16
C SER A 105 -20.58 -32.78 23.77
N LEU A 106 -19.80 -32.05 24.56
CA LEU A 106 -19.32 -30.69 24.24
C LEU A 106 -17.89 -30.70 23.71
N ARG A 107 -17.28 -31.87 23.54
CA ARG A 107 -15.90 -32.00 23.10
C ARG A 107 -15.87 -31.92 21.58
N LEU A 108 -15.16 -30.94 21.03
CA LEU A 108 -15.09 -30.69 19.58
C LEU A 108 -14.62 -31.92 18.80
N GLU A 109 -13.68 -32.68 19.36
CA GLU A 109 -13.15 -33.91 18.77
C GLU A 109 -14.21 -35.00 18.56
N ASP A 110 -15.31 -34.99 19.32
CA ASP A 110 -16.39 -35.96 19.18
C ASP A 110 -17.31 -35.63 17.98
N HIS A 111 -17.25 -34.39 17.47
CA HIS A 111 -18.12 -33.87 16.40
C HIS A 111 -17.44 -33.78 15.03
N GLY A 112 -16.12 -33.93 14.95
CA GLY A 112 -15.41 -33.82 13.68
C GLY A 112 -13.94 -33.47 13.82
N VAL A 113 -13.30 -33.21 12.67
CA VAL A 113 -11.97 -32.62 12.62
C VAL A 113 -12.11 -31.09 12.60
N LYS A 114 -11.42 -30.41 13.50
CA LYS A 114 -11.30 -28.95 13.46
C LYS A 114 -10.53 -28.52 12.20
N VAL A 115 -11.12 -27.61 11.44
CA VAL A 115 -10.47 -26.96 10.28
C VAL A 115 -10.53 -25.45 10.48
N GLU A 116 -9.38 -24.78 10.44
CA GLU A 116 -9.27 -23.33 10.51
C GLU A 116 -8.94 -22.78 9.13
N HIS A 117 -9.75 -21.84 8.65
CA HIS A 117 -9.46 -21.08 7.44
C HIS A 117 -8.98 -19.69 7.83
N VAL A 118 -7.73 -19.36 7.50
CA VAL A 118 -7.11 -18.08 7.81
C VAL A 118 -6.97 -17.29 6.52
N TYR A 119 -7.46 -16.05 6.50
CA TYR A 119 -7.36 -15.14 5.36
C TYR A 119 -6.63 -13.86 5.78
N GLU A 120 -5.64 -13.46 4.98
CA GLU A 120 -4.84 -12.26 5.19
C GLU A 120 -5.04 -11.32 4.00
N LEU A 121 -5.38 -10.06 4.29
CA LEU A 121 -5.47 -9.01 3.29
C LEU A 121 -4.31 -8.04 3.51
N HIS A 122 -3.45 -7.90 2.50
CA HIS A 122 -2.22 -7.14 2.58
C HIS A 122 -2.15 -6.10 1.46
N ASN A 123 -1.79 -4.85 1.79
CA ASN A 123 -1.50 -3.82 0.80
C ASN A 123 0.01 -3.81 0.51
N LYS A 124 0.40 -4.25 -0.68
CA LYS A 124 1.78 -4.21 -1.19
C LYS A 124 2.13 -2.88 -1.86
N GLY A 125 1.11 -2.11 -2.22
CA GLY A 125 1.29 -0.85 -2.95
C GLY A 125 1.78 0.29 -2.07
N PRO A 126 2.28 1.37 -2.68
CA PRO A 126 2.83 2.52 -1.95
C PRO A 126 1.77 3.39 -1.27
N SER A 127 0.53 3.40 -1.76
CA SER A 127 -0.54 4.26 -1.22
C SER A 127 -1.43 3.52 -0.23
N THR A 128 -1.81 4.22 0.84
CA THR A 128 -2.80 3.74 1.81
C THR A 128 -4.19 3.64 1.18
N VAL A 129 -4.92 2.57 1.51
CA VAL A 129 -6.31 2.36 1.08
C VAL A 129 -7.28 2.57 2.24
N SER A 130 -8.46 3.09 1.94
CA SER A 130 -9.57 3.23 2.89
C SER A 130 -10.84 2.59 2.33
N GLY A 131 -11.76 2.17 3.21
CA GLY A 131 -13.05 1.63 2.79
C GLY A 131 -13.00 0.23 2.16
N VAL A 132 -12.01 -0.59 2.53
CA VAL A 132 -11.87 -1.95 1.99
C VAL A 132 -12.91 -2.89 2.59
N THR A 133 -13.61 -3.65 1.74
CA THR A 133 -14.60 -4.66 2.16
C THR A 133 -14.17 -6.05 1.71
N LEU A 134 -13.96 -6.96 2.67
CA LEU A 134 -13.71 -8.37 2.42
C LEU A 134 -15.02 -9.17 2.47
N ARG A 135 -15.26 -10.02 1.48
CA ARG A 135 -16.42 -10.93 1.44
C ARG A 135 -15.93 -12.37 1.37
N LEU A 136 -16.26 -13.15 2.39
CA LEU A 136 -15.92 -14.57 2.48
C LEU A 136 -17.19 -15.41 2.29
N ALA A 137 -17.16 -16.36 1.37
CA ALA A 137 -18.21 -17.36 1.21
C ALA A 137 -17.69 -18.69 1.77
N VAL A 138 -18.28 -19.14 2.89
CA VAL A 138 -17.88 -20.39 3.55
C VAL A 138 -18.95 -21.46 3.30
N PRO A 139 -18.59 -22.61 2.69
CA PRO A 139 -19.55 -23.67 2.38
C PRO A 139 -19.93 -24.45 3.64
N HIS A 140 -20.87 -23.92 4.42
CA HIS A 140 -21.35 -24.57 5.65
C HIS A 140 -22.43 -25.64 5.39
N LEU A 141 -23.11 -25.60 4.24
CA LEU A 141 -24.15 -26.56 3.84
C LEU A 141 -23.85 -27.19 2.48
N LEU A 142 -24.16 -28.48 2.36
CA LEU A 142 -24.15 -29.22 1.10
C LEU A 142 -25.39 -30.12 1.04
N GLY A 143 -26.27 -29.89 0.06
CA GLY A 143 -27.48 -30.71 -0.13
C GLY A 143 -28.45 -30.71 1.07
N GLY A 144 -28.47 -29.62 1.86
CA GLY A 144 -29.29 -29.52 3.08
C GLY A 144 -28.64 -30.12 4.33
N HIS A 145 -27.46 -30.73 4.20
CA HIS A 145 -26.68 -31.25 5.32
C HIS A 145 -25.58 -30.27 5.72
N VAL A 146 -25.23 -30.23 7.00
CA VAL A 146 -24.08 -29.45 7.50
C VAL A 146 -22.80 -30.09 6.99
N LEU A 147 -22.02 -29.33 6.23
CA LEU A 147 -20.70 -29.72 5.76
C LEU A 147 -19.60 -29.21 6.72
N LEU A 148 -19.64 -27.91 7.01
CA LEU A 148 -18.72 -27.25 7.95
C LEU A 148 -19.55 -26.58 9.04
N TYR A 149 -19.39 -27.02 10.28
CA TYR A 149 -19.96 -26.33 11.43
C TYR A 149 -19.11 -25.10 11.77
N LEU A 150 -19.71 -23.92 11.71
CA LEU A 150 -18.99 -22.67 11.97
C LEU A 150 -18.87 -22.45 13.48
N LEU A 151 -17.69 -22.66 14.04
CA LEU A 151 -17.42 -22.56 15.48
C LEU A 151 -17.21 -21.11 15.94
N GLU A 152 -16.22 -20.45 15.36
CA GLU A 152 -15.80 -19.12 15.77
C GLU A 152 -15.31 -18.30 14.59
N LEU A 153 -15.31 -16.99 14.77
CA LEU A 153 -14.74 -16.02 13.83
C LEU A 153 -13.80 -15.12 14.60
N GLY A 154 -12.50 -15.24 14.31
CA GLY A 154 -11.45 -14.36 14.83
C GLY A 154 -11.07 -13.27 13.82
N THR A 155 -10.71 -12.10 14.32
CA THR A 155 -10.26 -10.96 13.50
C THR A 155 -9.05 -10.29 14.13
N GLU A 156 -8.05 -9.95 13.31
CA GLU A 156 -6.89 -9.16 13.73
C GLU A 156 -6.74 -7.89 12.87
N GLY A 157 -5.95 -6.92 13.33
CA GLY A 157 -5.67 -5.72 12.54
C GLY A 157 -6.81 -4.69 12.46
N GLY A 158 -7.71 -4.66 13.45
CA GLY A 158 -8.75 -3.63 13.56
C GLY A 158 -9.91 -3.78 12.56
N MET A 159 -10.04 -4.93 11.90
CA MET A 159 -11.18 -5.22 11.03
C MET A 159 -12.45 -5.52 11.85
N ASN A 160 -13.61 -5.17 11.30
CA ASN A 160 -14.91 -5.51 11.87
C ASN A 160 -15.63 -6.45 10.90
N CYS A 161 -16.02 -7.63 11.39
CA CYS A 161 -16.76 -8.62 10.61
C CYS A 161 -18.16 -8.83 11.17
N SER A 162 -19.15 -8.91 10.28
CA SER A 162 -20.52 -9.27 10.66
C SER A 162 -20.60 -10.76 11.02
N ARG A 163 -21.20 -11.06 12.19
CA ARG A 163 -21.42 -12.44 12.62
C ARG A 163 -22.44 -13.14 11.73
N HIS A 164 -22.07 -14.29 11.16
CA HIS A 164 -23.01 -15.09 10.37
C HIS A 164 -24.08 -15.72 11.28
N PRO A 165 -25.38 -15.76 10.89
CA PRO A 165 -26.45 -16.31 11.75
C PRO A 165 -26.24 -17.77 12.17
N ALA A 166 -25.57 -18.55 11.32
CA ALA A 166 -25.24 -19.95 11.59
C ALA A 166 -23.95 -20.16 12.41
N LEU A 167 -23.39 -19.11 13.03
CA LEU A 167 -22.18 -19.22 13.84
C LEU A 167 -22.48 -19.77 15.25
N ASN A 168 -22.02 -20.99 15.49
CA ASN A 168 -22.15 -21.78 16.71
C ASN A 168 -23.56 -21.78 17.34
N PRO A 169 -24.61 -22.19 16.60
CA PRO A 169 -25.98 -22.22 17.13
C PRO A 169 -26.16 -23.21 18.29
N ALA A 170 -25.40 -24.31 18.31
CA ALA A 170 -25.49 -25.35 19.35
C ALA A 170 -24.65 -25.04 20.60
N GLN A 171 -23.89 -23.94 20.61
CA GLN A 171 -23.03 -23.52 21.72
C GLN A 171 -22.11 -24.65 22.22
N VAL A 172 -21.52 -25.38 21.26
CA VAL A 172 -20.48 -26.38 21.48
C VAL A 172 -19.14 -25.67 21.67
#